data_AF-A0A0P9TUG1-F1
#
_entry.id   AF-A0A0P9TUG1-F1
#
_cell.length_a   1.000
_cell.length_b   1.000
_cell.length_c   1.000
_cell.angle_alpha   90.00
_cell.angle_beta   90.00
_cell.angle_gamma   90.00
#
_symmetry.space_group_name_H-M   'P 1'
#
loop_
_entity.id
_entity.type
_entity.pdbx_description
1 polymer ?
#
loop_
_entity_poly.entity_id
_entity_poly.type
_entity_poly.pdbx_seq_one_letter_code
_entity_poly.pdbx_strand_id
1 'polypeptide(L)' 'MGLPAFKQAGTVSENQSLGFAEAVEAFERSLLSEALQRSGGNLSQASQELGMAKTTLFDKVKKYGL' A
#
# COMPACT_ATOMS: atom_id res chain seq x y z
N MET A 1 43.74 17.03 2.77
CA MET A 1 42.45 16.87 2.05
C MET A 1 42.16 15.40 1.92
N GLY A 2 41.50 14.79 2.92
CA GLY A 2 41.09 13.39 2.88
C GLY A 2 39.58 13.32 3.03
N LEU A 3 38.88 12.91 1.97
CA LEU A 3 37.43 12.75 1.98
C LEU A 3 37.10 11.37 2.59
N PRO A 4 36.18 11.28 3.57
CA PRO A 4 35.78 10.00 4.14
C PRO A 4 34.93 9.19 3.15
N ALA A 5 35.31 7.94 2.94
CA ALA A 5 34.53 6.96 2.20
C ALA A 5 33.33 6.50 3.05
N PHE A 6 32.15 7.05 2.77
CA PHE A 6 30.88 6.48 3.22
C PHE A 6 30.56 5.25 2.37
N LYS A 7 31.02 4.08 2.85
CA LYS A 7 30.66 2.78 2.29
C LYS A 7 29.24 2.43 2.75
N GLN A 8 28.25 2.82 1.95
CA GLN A 8 26.86 2.35 2.09
C GLN A 8 26.84 0.85 1.75
N ALA A 9 26.75 0.02 2.78
CA ALA A 9 26.53 -1.41 2.66
C ALA A 9 25.06 -1.70 2.96
N GLY A 10 24.33 -2.21 1.97
CA GLY A 10 22.95 -2.66 2.14
C GLY A 10 22.13 -2.52 0.87
N THR A 11 22.29 -3.50 -0.02
CA THR A 11 21.59 -3.73 -1.28
C THR A 11 20.07 -3.52 -1.19
N VAL A 12 19.58 -2.40 -1.73
CA VAL A 12 18.22 -2.31 -2.28
C VAL A 12 18.39 -2.38 -3.79
N SER A 13 17.89 -3.48 -4.36
CA SER A 13 17.99 -3.83 -5.77
C SER A 13 17.67 -2.66 -6.69
N GLU A 14 18.68 -2.24 -7.47
CA GLU A 14 18.54 -1.31 -8.57
C GLU A 14 17.80 -1.99 -9.74
N ASN A 15 16.60 -1.47 -10.09
CA ASN A 15 16.01 -1.27 -11.43
C ASN A 15 14.48 -1.50 -11.38
N GLN A 16 13.56 -0.61 -11.76
CA GLN A 16 13.56 0.77 -12.25
C GLN A 16 12.15 1.32 -11.98
N SER A 17 12.06 2.56 -11.48
CA SER A 17 10.81 3.31 -11.25
C SER A 17 9.89 2.63 -10.22
N LEU A 18 9.49 3.34 -9.16
CA LEU A 18 8.21 3.00 -8.53
C LEU A 18 7.16 3.24 -9.62
N GLY A 19 6.88 2.19 -10.41
CA GLY A 19 5.96 2.30 -11.53
C GLY A 19 4.65 2.82 -10.98
N PHE A 20 3.92 3.62 -11.77
CA PHE A 20 2.61 4.16 -11.38
C PHE A 20 1.72 3.11 -10.69
N ALA A 21 1.80 1.85 -11.14
CA ALA A 21 1.16 0.70 -10.51
C ALA A 21 1.52 0.49 -9.02
N GLU A 22 2.80 0.51 -8.65
CA GLU A 22 3.23 0.26 -7.26
C GLU A 22 2.86 1.42 -6.32
N ALA A 23 2.96 2.66 -6.80
CA ALA A 23 2.49 3.83 -6.06
C ALA A 23 0.97 3.78 -5.84
N VAL A 24 0.21 3.39 -6.87
CA VAL A 24 -1.24 3.15 -6.76
C VAL A 24 -1.52 2.01 -5.77
N GLU A 25 -0.80 0.90 -5.81
CA GLU A 25 -1.01 -0.21 -4.88
C GLU A 25 -0.68 0.14 -3.43
N ALA A 26 0.36 0.94 -3.19
CA ALA A 26 0.68 1.44 -1.85
C ALA A 26 -0.41 2.39 -1.33
N PHE A 27 -0.88 3.29 -2.19
CA PHE A 27 -1.99 4.20 -1.89
C PHE A 27 -3.28 3.43 -1.59
N GLU A 28 -3.66 2.49 -2.46
CA GLU A 28 -4.85 1.65 -2.27
C GLU A 28 -4.77 0.85 -0.98
N ARG A 29 -3.62 0.24 -0.66
CA ARG A 29 -3.42 -0.47 0.61
C ARG A 29 -3.63 0.44 1.81
N SER A 30 -3.05 1.64 1.80
CA SER A 30 -3.22 2.61 2.89
C SER A 30 -4.68 3.06 3.02
N LEU A 31 -5.32 3.38 1.90
CA LEU A 31 -6.72 3.83 1.85
C LEU A 31 -7.68 2.76 2.38
N LEU A 32 -7.49 1.50 1.95
CA LEU A 32 -8.28 0.36 2.44
C LEU A 32 -8.04 0.11 3.93
N SER A 33 -6.78 0.15 4.37
CA SER A 33 -6.43 -0.05 5.78
C SER A 33 -7.08 1.01 6.67
N GLU A 34 -6.99 2.30 6.30
CA GLU A 34 -7.65 3.36 7.05
C GLU A 34 -9.18 3.22 7.09
N ALA A 35 -9.81 2.88 5.96
CA ALA A 35 -11.26 2.67 5.91
C ALA A 35 -11.69 1.49 6.79
N LEU A 36 -10.92 0.39 6.78
CA LEU A 36 -11.13 -0.75 7.65
C LEU A 36 -10.92 -0.38 9.12
N GLN A 37 -9.89 0.39 9.46
CA GLN A 37 -9.66 0.85 10.83
C GLN A 37 -10.81 1.74 11.33
N ARG A 38 -11.27 2.71 10.52
CA ARG A 38 -12.45 3.55 10.83
C ARG A 38 -13.71 2.72 11.02
N SER A 39 -13.88 1.69 10.20
CA SER A 39 -15.02 0.78 10.24
C SER A 39 -14.90 -0.34 11.28
N GLY A 40 -13.80 -0.42 12.04
CA GLY A 40 -13.55 -1.50 13.00
C GLY A 40 -13.41 -2.89 12.37
N GLY A 41 -12.90 -2.97 11.14
CA GLY A 41 -12.76 -4.21 10.37
C GLY A 41 -14.02 -4.60 9.58
N ASN A 42 -15.06 -3.76 9.58
CA ASN A 42 -16.29 -4.07 8.85
C ASN A 42 -16.17 -3.71 7.36
N LEU A 43 -15.96 -4.73 6.52
CA LEU A 43 -15.88 -4.60 5.05
C LEU A 43 -17.11 -3.93 4.42
N SER A 44 -18.31 -4.16 4.95
CA SER A 44 -19.52 -3.53 4.41
C SER A 44 -19.52 -2.02 4.63
N GLN A 45 -19.14 -1.58 5.83
CA GLN A 45 -19.03 -0.15 6.15
C GLN A 45 -17.89 0.50 5.36
N ALA A 46 -16.71 -0.12 5.35
CA ALA A 46 -15.56 0.38 4.58
C ALA A 46 -15.87 0.49 3.08
N SER A 47 -16.65 -0.45 2.51
CA SER A 47 -17.07 -0.38 1.12
C SER A 47 -18.05 0.78 0.84
N GLN A 48 -18.96 1.07 1.78
CA GLN A 48 -19.87 2.21 1.67
C GLN A 48 -19.12 3.53 1.78
N GLU A 49 -18.18 3.64 2.74
CA GLU A 49 -17.33 4.82 2.90
C GLU A 49 -16.48 5.10 1.67
N LEU A 50 -15.89 4.06 1.08
CA LEU A 50 -15.07 4.16 -0.14
C LEU A 50 -15.92 4.25 -1.42
N GLY A 51 -17.25 4.17 -1.32
CA GLY A 51 -18.15 4.23 -2.49
C GLY A 51 -17.96 3.09 -3.49
N MET A 52 -17.49 1.92 -3.04
CA MET A 52 -17.24 0.76 -3.90
C MET A 52 -18.08 -0.44 -3.51
N ALA A 53 -18.22 -1.40 -4.43
CA ALA A 53 -18.91 -2.65 -4.15
C ALA A 53 -18.14 -3.46 -3.09
N LYS A 54 -18.87 -4.05 -2.14
CA LYS A 54 -18.30 -4.92 -1.10
C LYS A 54 -17.45 -6.06 -1.66
N THR A 55 -17.87 -6.65 -2.77
CA THR A 55 -17.16 -7.73 -3.46
C THR A 55 -15.82 -7.26 -4.03
N THR A 56 -15.76 -6.04 -4.58
CA THR A 56 -14.53 -5.42 -5.06
C THR A 56 -13.59 -5.09 -3.91
N LEU A 57 -14.10 -4.53 -2.81
CA LEU A 57 -13.30 -4.28 -1.61
C LEU A 57 -12.74 -5.60 -1.07
N PHE A 58 -13.56 -6.64 -0.97
CA PHE A 58 -13.15 -7.95 -0.48
C PHE A 58 -12.04 -8.56 -1.34
N ASP A 59 -12.17 -8.50 -2.67
CA ASP A 59 -11.14 -8.99 -3.58
C ASP A 59 -9.83 -8.21 -3.42
N LYS A 60 -9.90 -6.88 -3.28
CA LYS A 60 -8.73 -6.03 -2.99
C LYS A 60 -8.09 -6.36 -1.64
N VAL A 61 -8.85 -6.43 -0.56
CA VAL A 61 -8.35 -6.81 0.79
C VAL A 61 -7.67 -8.17 0.74
N LYS A 62 -8.29 -9.15 0.08
CA LYS A 62 -7.72 -10.50 -0.09
C LYS A 62 -6.46 -10.49 -0.93
N LYS A 63 -6.42 -9.69 -2.01
CA LYS A 63 -5.24 -9.51 -2.87
C LYS A 63 -4.08 -8.86 -2.11
N TYR A 64 -4.37 -7.89 -1.24
CA TYR A 64 -3.36 -7.17 -0.46
C TYR A 64 -3.01 -7.83 0.87
N GLY A 65 -3.76 -8.83 1.33
CA GLY A 65 -3.51 -9.57 2.57
C GLY A 65 -3.78 -8.75 3.84
N LEU A 66 -4.74 -7.82 3.79
CA LEU A 66 -5.17 -6.97 4.90
C LEU A 66 -6.15 -7.67 5.84
#